data_AF-A0A842XEG2-F1
#
_entry.id   AF-A0A842XEG2-F1
#
_cell.length_a   1.000
_cell.length_b   1.000
_cell.length_c   1.000
_cell.angle_alpha   90.00
_cell.angle_beta   90.00
_cell.angle_gamma   90.00
#
_symmetry.space_group_name_H-M   'P 1'
#
loop_
_entity.id
_entity.type
_entity.pdbx_description
1 polymer ?
#
loop_
_entity_poly.entity_id
_entity_poly.type
_entity_poly.pdbx_seq_one_letter_code
_entity_poly.pdbx_strand_id
1 'polypeptide(L)'
;MSNAGTRHILGEEALRTVIVWKLRSSSAVKQALKSFNGLLEAGAKSGSWCCYTCTVSFLRTLAVAKPDKWDRILEKGVNRLKKARTPDGRWHDFPFYYTLLTLSEMNIPSARAELRHASKIAERLLKRYRSDDRISRFRRLGLEVALNVV
;
A
#
# COMPACT_ATOMS: atom_id res chain seq x y z
N MET A 1 -7.98 3.28 -16.60
CA MET A 1 -7.26 2.09 -16.09
C MET A 1 -7.55 0.93 -17.01
N SER A 2 -6.55 0.17 -17.45
CA SER A 2 -6.80 -1.06 -18.22
C SER A 2 -7.43 -2.13 -17.33
N ASN A 3 -8.21 -3.06 -17.92
CA ASN A 3 -8.85 -4.17 -17.19
C ASN A 3 -7.86 -5.01 -16.38
N ALA A 4 -6.59 -5.07 -16.80
CA ALA A 4 -5.53 -5.79 -16.10
C ALA A 4 -5.17 -5.15 -14.74
N GLY A 5 -5.05 -3.83 -14.67
CA GLY A 5 -4.71 -3.13 -13.42
C GLY A 5 -5.78 -3.29 -12.35
N THR A 6 -7.06 -3.26 -12.74
CA THR A 6 -8.18 -3.48 -11.82
C THR A 6 -8.17 -4.89 -11.25
N ARG A 7 -7.92 -5.92 -12.09
CA ARG A 7 -7.86 -7.32 -11.63
C ARG A 7 -6.74 -7.55 -10.62
N HIS A 8 -5.56 -6.96 -10.83
CA HIS A 8 -4.45 -7.07 -9.88
C HIS A 8 -4.83 -6.46 -8.53
N ILE A 9 -5.28 -5.21 -8.52
CA ILE A 9 -5.64 -4.51 -7.26
C ILE A 9 -6.75 -5.26 -6.52
N LEU A 10 -7.82 -5.68 -7.21
CA LEU A 10 -8.91 -6.40 -6.58
C LEU A 10 -8.49 -7.77 -6.05
N GLY A 11 -7.66 -8.51 -6.78
CA GLY A 11 -7.14 -9.80 -6.32
C GLY A 11 -6.29 -9.68 -5.07
N GLU A 12 -5.38 -8.70 -5.05
CA GLU A 12 -4.53 -8.43 -3.89
C GLU A 12 -5.33 -7.96 -2.67
N GLU A 13 -6.25 -7.01 -2.84
CA GLU A 13 -7.10 -6.53 -1.75
C GLU A 13 -8.06 -7.59 -1.22
N ALA A 14 -8.57 -8.47 -2.09
CA ALA A 14 -9.38 -9.61 -1.67
C ALA A 14 -8.56 -10.58 -0.81
N LEU A 15 -7.35 -10.94 -1.24
CA LEU A 15 -6.44 -11.80 -0.48
C LEU A 15 -6.06 -11.16 0.87
N ARG A 16 -5.72 -9.87 0.88
CA ARG A 16 -5.46 -9.11 2.10
C ARG A 16 -6.65 -9.18 3.06
N THR A 17 -7.86 -8.96 2.56
CA THR A 17 -9.10 -8.93 3.36
C THR A 17 -9.35 -10.27 4.04
N VAL A 18 -9.31 -11.38 3.29
CA VAL A 18 -9.55 -12.72 3.85
C VAL A 18 -8.47 -13.14 4.85
N ILE A 19 -7.22 -12.67 4.67
CA ILE A 19 -6.15 -12.86 5.66
C ILE A 19 -6.43 -12.09 6.95
N VAL A 20 -6.83 -10.82 6.84
CA VAL A 20 -7.17 -9.97 8.00
C VAL A 20 -8.38 -10.52 8.76
N TRP A 21 -9.36 -11.08 8.04
CA TRP A 21 -10.51 -11.78 8.63
C TRP A 21 -10.19 -13.18 9.16
N LYS A 22 -8.91 -13.56 9.20
CA LYS A 22 -8.43 -14.83 9.78
C LYS A 22 -8.97 -16.09 9.06
N LEU A 23 -9.27 -16.00 7.76
CA LEU A 23 -9.79 -17.10 6.94
C LEU A 23 -8.69 -17.93 6.24
N ARG A 24 -7.46 -17.88 6.76
CA ARG A 24 -6.26 -18.47 6.14
C ARG A 24 -6.34 -20.00 5.92
N SER A 25 -7.14 -20.71 6.70
CA SER A 25 -7.23 -22.17 6.65
C SER A 25 -8.03 -22.70 5.45
N SER A 26 -8.88 -21.87 4.83
CA SER A 26 -9.69 -22.28 3.68
C SER A 26 -8.84 -22.65 2.46
N SER A 27 -9.30 -23.64 1.68
CA SER A 27 -8.62 -24.09 0.47
C SER A 27 -8.42 -22.96 -0.54
N ALA A 28 -9.44 -22.11 -0.72
CA ALA A 28 -9.38 -20.94 -1.60
C ALA A 28 -8.27 -19.96 -1.20
N VAL A 29 -8.10 -19.67 0.10
CA VAL A 29 -7.04 -18.76 0.57
C VAL A 29 -5.66 -19.39 0.41
N LYS A 30 -5.52 -20.70 0.66
CA LYS A 30 -4.25 -21.41 0.40
C LYS A 30 -3.86 -21.34 -1.08
N GLN A 31 -4.82 -21.50 -1.98
CA GLN A 31 -4.59 -21.37 -3.42
C GLN A 31 -4.20 -19.93 -3.80
N ALA A 32 -4.90 -18.93 -3.27
CA ALA A 32 -4.58 -17.52 -3.51
C ALA A 32 -3.19 -17.14 -2.99
N LEU A 33 -2.79 -17.64 -1.80
CA LEU A 33 -1.43 -17.47 -1.27
C LEU A 33 -0.37 -18.13 -2.16
N LYS A 34 -0.65 -19.33 -2.70
CA LYS A 34 0.25 -19.98 -3.66
C LYS A 34 0.45 -19.11 -4.91
N SER A 35 -0.63 -18.55 -5.46
CA SER A 35 -0.55 -17.64 -6.60
C SER A 35 0.21 -16.35 -6.26
N PHE A 36 -0.03 -15.75 -5.09
CA PHE A 36 0.70 -14.57 -4.62
C PHE A 36 2.21 -14.83 -4.49
N ASN A 37 2.59 -16.00 -3.96
CA ASN A 37 3.99 -16.40 -3.91
C ASN A 37 4.59 -16.58 -5.31
N GLY A 38 3.79 -17.06 -6.28
CA GLY A 38 4.17 -17.09 -7.70
C GLY A 38 4.55 -15.72 -8.26
N LEU A 39 3.91 -14.63 -7.81
CA LEU A 39 4.28 -13.27 -8.21
C LEU A 39 5.67 -12.86 -7.73
N LEU A 40 6.06 -13.32 -6.53
CA LEU A 40 7.39 -13.07 -5.98
C LEU A 40 8.46 -13.69 -6.88
N GLU A 41 8.24 -14.93 -7.29
CA GLU A 41 9.12 -15.65 -8.22
C GLU A 41 9.13 -15.01 -9.62
N ALA A 42 7.99 -14.49 -10.09
CA ALA A 42 7.87 -13.83 -11.39
C ALA A 42 8.50 -12.41 -11.45
N GLY A 43 9.03 -11.87 -10.35
CA GLY A 43 9.79 -10.61 -10.36
C GLY A 43 9.42 -9.59 -9.27
N ALA A 44 8.38 -9.86 -8.47
CA ALA A 44 7.97 -8.96 -7.39
C ALA A 44 8.96 -8.93 -6.20
N LYS A 45 9.97 -9.81 -6.17
CA LYS A 45 11.14 -9.76 -5.25
C LYS A 45 11.91 -8.43 -5.27
N SER A 46 11.69 -7.61 -6.29
CA SER A 46 12.22 -6.24 -6.40
C SER A 46 11.45 -5.20 -5.58
N GLY A 47 10.32 -5.58 -4.95
CA GLY A 47 9.44 -4.66 -4.23
C GLY A 47 8.49 -3.88 -5.14
N SER A 48 8.29 -4.32 -6.38
CA SER A 48 7.36 -3.71 -7.34
C SER A 48 6.67 -4.76 -8.19
N TRP A 49 5.43 -4.48 -8.59
CA TRP A 49 4.64 -5.38 -9.43
C TRP A 49 3.79 -4.60 -10.43
N CYS A 50 3.90 -4.94 -11.73
CA CYS A 50 3.13 -4.40 -12.86
C CYS A 50 3.26 -2.88 -13.11
N CYS A 51 2.83 -2.04 -12.17
CA CYS A 51 2.93 -0.57 -12.23
C CYS A 51 2.88 0.02 -10.82
N TYR A 52 2.97 1.34 -10.68
CA TYR A 52 2.95 2.04 -9.37
C TYR A 52 1.68 1.75 -8.57
N THR A 53 0.50 1.84 -9.19
CA THR A 53 -0.79 1.57 -8.52
C THR A 53 -0.90 0.12 -8.05
N CYS A 54 -0.54 -0.85 -8.90
CA CYS A 54 -0.54 -2.27 -8.55
C CYS A 54 0.49 -2.57 -7.44
N THR A 55 1.64 -1.89 -7.46
CA THR A 55 2.68 -2.04 -6.44
C THR A 55 2.17 -1.67 -5.06
N VAL A 56 1.40 -0.59 -4.92
CA VAL A 56 0.84 -0.19 -3.61
C VAL A 56 -0.05 -1.30 -3.03
N SER A 57 -0.93 -1.87 -3.86
CA SER A 57 -1.80 -2.99 -3.43
C SER A 57 -0.99 -4.24 -3.06
N PHE A 58 -0.02 -4.60 -3.90
CA PHE A 58 0.90 -5.70 -3.63
C PHE A 58 1.62 -5.52 -2.28
N LEU A 59 2.20 -4.35 -2.01
CA LEU A 59 2.94 -4.10 -0.77
C LEU A 59 2.01 -4.16 0.46
N ARG A 60 0.79 -3.64 0.35
CA ARG A 60 -0.22 -3.70 1.41
C ARG A 60 -0.61 -5.16 1.73
N THR A 61 -0.75 -6.00 0.71
CA THR A 61 -1.01 -7.44 0.87
C THR A 61 0.19 -8.18 1.43
N LEU A 62 1.41 -7.86 0.96
CA LEU A 62 2.66 -8.43 1.44
C LEU A 62 2.82 -8.22 2.96
N ALA A 63 2.48 -7.02 3.45
CA ALA A 63 2.56 -6.66 4.86
C ALA A 63 1.69 -7.54 5.78
N VAL A 64 0.60 -8.10 5.26
CA VAL A 64 -0.27 -9.03 6.03
C VAL A 64 0.00 -10.49 5.71
N ALA A 65 0.33 -10.83 4.46
CA ALA A 65 0.55 -12.20 4.02
C ALA A 65 1.82 -12.79 4.64
N LYS A 66 2.87 -11.97 4.69
CA LYS A 66 4.18 -12.29 5.30
C LYS A 66 4.79 -13.64 4.84
N PRO A 67 4.91 -13.91 3.53
CA PRO A 67 5.66 -15.06 3.02
C PRO A 67 7.16 -14.91 3.30
N ASP A 68 7.96 -15.92 2.95
CA ASP A 68 9.40 -15.88 3.20
C ASP A 68 10.07 -14.61 2.63
N LYS A 69 10.96 -14.00 3.43
CA LYS A 69 11.70 -12.76 3.09
C LYS A 69 10.80 -11.54 2.81
N TRP A 70 9.55 -11.56 3.28
CA TRP A 70 8.58 -10.49 3.07
C TRP A 70 9.11 -9.12 3.49
N ASP A 71 9.81 -9.05 4.62
CA ASP A 71 10.38 -7.85 5.22
C ASP A 71 11.38 -7.17 4.28
N ARG A 72 12.31 -7.94 3.71
CA ARG A 72 13.30 -7.45 2.74
C ARG A 72 12.62 -6.95 1.46
N ILE A 73 11.58 -7.63 1.00
CA ILE A 73 10.84 -7.25 -0.21
C ILE A 73 10.02 -5.98 0.05
N LEU A 74 9.41 -5.89 1.23
CA LEU A 74 8.65 -4.72 1.67
C LEU A 74 9.54 -3.49 1.77
N GLU A 75 10.73 -3.61 2.38
CA GLU A 75 11.72 -2.53 2.45
C GLU A 75 12.19 -2.05 1.07
N LYS A 76 12.40 -2.98 0.12
CA LYS A 76 12.69 -2.58 -1.27
C LYS A 76 11.56 -1.76 -1.87
N GLY A 77 10.30 -2.15 -1.64
CA GLY A 77 9.14 -1.42 -2.13
C GLY A 77 9.03 -0.01 -1.54
N VAL A 78 9.21 0.13 -0.24
CA VAL A 78 9.22 1.45 0.43
C VAL A 78 10.41 2.29 -0.03
N ASN A 79 11.59 1.68 -0.29
CA ASN A 79 12.71 2.41 -0.85
C ASN A 79 12.45 2.93 -2.28
N ARG A 80 11.58 2.27 -3.07
CA ARG A 80 11.13 2.81 -4.36
C ARG A 80 10.25 4.05 -4.19
N LEU A 81 9.36 4.05 -3.19
CA LEU A 81 8.61 5.26 -2.81
C LEU A 81 9.59 6.39 -2.46
N LYS A 82 10.56 6.13 -1.60
CA LYS A 82 11.59 7.12 -1.23
C LYS A 82 12.29 7.73 -2.44
N LYS A 83 12.65 6.92 -3.44
CA LYS A 83 13.29 7.39 -4.69
C LYS A 83 12.35 8.18 -5.59
N ALA A 84 11.05 7.97 -5.49
CA ALA A 84 10.02 8.67 -6.25
C ALA A 84 9.51 9.94 -5.55
N ARG A 85 10.05 10.33 -4.39
CA ARG A 85 9.63 11.54 -3.66
C ARG A 85 9.69 12.77 -4.56
N THR A 86 8.68 13.61 -4.43
CA THR A 86 8.61 14.91 -5.09
C THR A 86 8.78 16.04 -4.06
N PRO A 87 9.27 17.23 -4.46
CA PRO A 87 9.50 18.36 -3.54
C PRO A 87 8.24 18.85 -2.81
N ASP A 88 7.06 18.57 -3.35
CA ASP A 88 5.77 18.94 -2.77
C ASP A 88 5.26 17.97 -1.68
N GLY A 89 6.08 16.99 -1.28
CA GLY A 89 5.73 16.02 -0.23
C GLY A 89 4.94 14.81 -0.74
N ARG A 90 4.85 14.61 -2.06
CA ARG A 90 4.21 13.44 -2.67
C ARG A 90 5.27 12.46 -3.22
N TRP A 91 4.81 11.54 -4.05
CA TRP A 91 5.61 10.60 -4.83
C TRP A 91 5.15 10.61 -6.29
N HIS A 92 6.08 10.55 -7.22
CA HIS A 92 5.81 10.46 -8.66
C HIS A 92 5.05 9.16 -8.97
N ASP A 93 3.99 9.24 -9.77
CA ASP A 93 3.11 8.14 -10.23
C ASP A 93 2.36 7.31 -9.17
N PHE A 94 2.73 7.39 -7.89
CA PHE A 94 2.06 6.64 -6.83
C PHE A 94 0.72 7.30 -6.43
N PRO A 95 -0.36 6.52 -6.26
CA PRO A 95 -1.66 7.04 -5.85
C PRO A 95 -1.61 7.55 -4.40
N PHE A 96 -1.60 8.87 -4.22
CA PHE A 96 -1.29 9.52 -2.94
C PHE A 96 -2.08 8.98 -1.73
N TYR A 97 -3.41 9.09 -1.72
CA TYR A 97 -4.23 8.67 -0.57
C TYR A 97 -4.13 7.17 -0.26
N TYR A 98 -4.08 6.35 -1.30
CA TYR A 98 -3.96 4.91 -1.14
C TYR A 98 -2.57 4.51 -0.63
N THR A 99 -1.53 5.24 -1.02
CA THR A 99 -0.17 5.07 -0.52
C THR A 99 -0.09 5.44 0.96
N LEU A 100 -0.72 6.53 1.40
CA LEU A 100 -0.76 6.90 2.82
C LEU A 100 -1.40 5.81 3.69
N LEU A 101 -2.56 5.30 3.28
CA LEU A 101 -3.23 4.19 3.97
C LEU A 101 -2.38 2.91 3.97
N THR A 102 -1.69 2.65 2.86
CA THR A 102 -0.83 1.47 2.75
C THR A 102 0.37 1.57 3.70
N LEU A 103 1.02 2.73 3.76
CA LEU A 103 2.13 2.98 4.67
C LEU A 103 1.71 2.94 6.15
N SER A 104 0.48 3.36 6.47
CA SER A 104 -0.05 3.33 7.85
C SER A 104 -0.14 1.92 8.43
N GLU A 105 -0.34 0.94 7.57
CA GLU A 105 -0.50 -0.47 7.92
C GLU A 105 0.85 -1.21 7.97
N MET A 106 1.92 -0.60 7.44
CA MET A 106 3.26 -1.14 7.46
C MET A 106 3.97 -0.70 8.73
N ASN A 107 3.99 -1.56 9.75
CA ASN A 107 4.69 -1.27 11.00
C ASN A 107 6.24 -1.38 10.86
N ILE A 108 6.83 -0.60 9.97
CA ILE A 108 8.29 -0.54 9.73
C ILE A 108 8.81 0.91 9.76
N PRO A 109 10.08 1.14 10.17
CA PRO A 109 10.63 2.49 10.28
C PRO A 109 10.63 3.29 8.96
N SER A 110 10.90 2.63 7.83
CA SER A 110 10.94 3.27 6.51
C SER A 110 9.57 3.79 6.09
N ALA A 111 8.49 3.05 6.37
CA ALA A 111 7.13 3.48 6.10
C ALA A 111 6.75 4.73 6.92
N ARG A 112 7.13 4.76 8.21
CA ARG A 112 6.95 5.96 9.05
C ARG A 112 7.73 7.17 8.51
N ALA A 113 8.93 6.96 7.98
CA ALA A 113 9.70 8.04 7.37
C ALA A 113 9.03 8.61 6.10
N GLU A 114 8.38 7.77 5.30
CA GLU A 114 7.59 8.22 4.14
C GLU A 114 6.31 8.95 4.59
N LEU A 115 5.63 8.51 5.65
CA LEU A 115 4.49 9.24 6.22
C LEU A 115 4.89 10.65 6.69
N ARG A 116 6.04 10.78 7.38
CA ARG A 116 6.59 12.09 7.78
C ARG A 116 6.91 12.98 6.58
N HIS A 117 7.45 12.42 5.49
CA HIS A 117 7.69 13.18 4.25
C HIS A 117 6.39 13.80 3.69
N ALA A 118 5.28 13.07 3.79
CA ALA A 118 3.98 13.54 3.32
C ALA A 118 3.22 14.44 4.30
N SER A 119 3.67 14.59 5.55
CA SER A 119 2.94 15.30 6.62
C SER A 119 2.55 16.74 6.24
N LYS A 120 3.49 17.54 5.71
CA LYS A 120 3.25 18.96 5.36
C LYS A 120 2.17 19.13 4.28
N ILE A 121 2.18 18.28 3.25
CA ILE A 121 1.14 18.32 2.22
C ILE A 121 -0.18 17.73 2.75
N ALA A 122 -0.10 16.74 3.65
CA ALA A 122 -1.28 16.17 4.28
C ALA A 122 -2.04 17.20 5.11
N GLU A 123 -1.33 18.03 5.90
CA GLU A 123 -1.91 19.11 6.71
C GLU A 123 -2.68 20.11 5.83
N ARG A 124 -2.07 20.52 4.72
CA ARG A 124 -2.67 21.46 3.75
C ARG A 124 -3.90 20.87 3.08
N LEU A 125 -3.89 19.58 2.75
CA LEU A 125 -5.00 18.90 2.10
C LEU A 125 -6.15 18.61 3.07
N LEU A 126 -5.85 18.30 4.33
CA LEU A 126 -6.86 18.02 5.35
C LEU A 126 -7.81 19.20 5.56
N LYS A 127 -7.28 20.44 5.52
CA LYS A 127 -8.06 21.68 5.60
C LYS A 127 -9.12 21.83 4.49
N ARG A 128 -8.99 21.11 3.37
CA ARG A 128 -9.90 21.17 2.20
C ARG A 128 -11.04 20.16 2.28
N TYR A 129 -10.88 19.05 3.01
CA TYR A 129 -11.88 18.00 3.07
C TYR A 129 -12.81 18.23 4.27
N ARG A 130 -13.87 19.02 4.05
CA ARG A 130 -14.92 19.32 5.04
C ARG A 130 -16.19 18.49 4.88
N SER A 131 -16.39 17.89 3.70
CA SER A 131 -17.55 17.05 3.41
C SER A 131 -17.46 15.71 4.15
N ASP A 132 -18.63 15.19 4.52
CA ASP A 132 -18.75 13.90 5.22
C ASP A 132 -19.09 12.72 4.29
N ASP A 133 -18.99 12.92 2.98
CA ASP A 133 -19.16 11.85 2.01
C ASP A 133 -18.06 10.77 2.14
N ARG A 134 -18.36 9.57 1.63
CA ARG A 134 -17.48 8.40 1.71
C ARG A 134 -16.06 8.66 1.18
N ILE A 135 -15.93 9.42 0.09
CA ILE A 135 -14.62 9.69 -0.54
C ILE A 135 -13.83 10.66 0.34
N SER A 136 -14.47 11.70 0.85
CA SER A 136 -13.85 12.65 1.78
C SER A 136 -13.42 11.97 3.07
N ARG A 137 -14.25 11.09 3.65
CA ARG A 137 -13.88 10.24 4.81
C ARG A 137 -12.64 9.39 4.52
N PHE A 138 -12.62 8.66 3.40
CA PHE A 138 -11.46 7.85 3.01
C PHE A 138 -10.17 8.67 2.88
N ARG A 139 -10.24 9.84 2.23
CA ARG A 139 -9.09 10.72 2.06
C ARG A 139 -8.60 11.28 3.39
N ARG A 140 -9.50 11.69 4.28
CA ARG A 140 -9.15 12.17 5.63
C ARG A 140 -8.38 11.13 6.42
N LEU A 141 -8.81 9.86 6.42
CA LEU A 141 -8.10 8.78 7.11
C LEU A 141 -6.63 8.70 6.73
N GLY A 142 -6.31 8.71 5.43
CA GLY A 142 -4.91 8.68 4.98
C GLY A 142 -4.12 9.92 5.40
N LEU A 143 -4.74 11.10 5.35
CA LEU A 143 -4.12 12.36 5.74
C LEU A 143 -3.85 12.44 7.24
N GLU A 144 -4.82 12.07 8.07
CA GLU A 144 -4.72 12.06 9.54
C GLU A 144 -3.62 11.13 10.02
N VAL A 145 -3.49 9.94 9.42
CA VAL A 145 -2.36 9.05 9.70
C VAL A 145 -1.03 9.78 9.48
N ALA A 146 -0.84 10.45 8.33
CA ALA A 146 0.42 11.10 8.02
C ALA A 146 0.80 12.19 9.05
N LEU A 147 -0.20 12.82 9.66
CA LEU A 147 -0.02 13.82 10.71
C LEU A 147 0.27 13.22 12.08
N ASN A 148 -0.31 12.05 12.40
CA ASN A 148 -0.13 11.38 13.68
C ASN A 148 1.24 10.66 13.82
N VAL A 149 2.07 10.66 12.79
CA VAL A 149 3.43 10.04 12.80
C VAL A 149 4.52 11.06 13.17
N VAL A 150 4.18 12.36 13.20
CA VAL A 150 5.07 13.46 13.58
C VAL A 150 5.08 13.65 15.09
#